data_AF-A0A6I3KYM0-F1
#
_entry.id   AF-A0A6I3KYM0-F1
#
_cell.length_a   1.000
_cell.length_b   1.000
_cell.length_c   1.000
_cell.angle_alpha   90.00
_cell.angle_beta   90.00
_cell.angle_gamma   90.00
#
_symmetry.space_group_name_H-M   'P 1'
#
loop_
_entity.id
_entity.type
_entity.pdbx_description
1 polymer ?
#
loop_
_entity_poly.entity_id
_entity_poly.type
_entity_poly.pdbx_seq_one_letter_code
_entity_poly.pdbx_strand_id
1 'polypeptide(L)'
;MSKKYLVGLPLAVFAMSPALAAVGAPARASVPTYTCNAQTWAGERLPTLTIEAKHGKSQAQGVAQTTWGGVAKFATIDCTLNK
;
A
#
# COMPACT_ATOMS: atom_id res chain seq x y z
N MET A 1 -23.85 46.93 -11.64
CA MET A 1 -24.06 46.07 -12.82
C MET A 1 -23.23 44.80 -12.63
N SER A 2 -23.83 43.70 -12.18
CA SER A 2 -24.49 42.64 -12.97
C SER A 2 -23.51 41.70 -13.68
N LYS A 3 -23.24 40.52 -13.09
CA LYS A 3 -23.64 39.23 -13.67
C LYS A 3 -23.32 38.06 -12.75
N LYS A 4 -24.39 37.35 -12.35
CA LYS A 4 -24.37 35.97 -11.86
C LYS A 4 -24.36 35.06 -13.09
N TYR A 5 -23.52 34.02 -13.09
CA TYR A 5 -23.82 32.76 -13.77
C TYR A 5 -23.36 31.60 -12.90
N LEU A 6 -24.36 30.91 -12.35
CA LEU A 6 -24.29 29.49 -11.97
C LEU A 6 -23.95 28.68 -13.22
N VAL A 7 -23.19 27.59 -13.07
CA VAL A 7 -23.39 26.27 -13.70
C VAL A 7 -22.23 25.39 -13.24
N GLY A 8 -22.57 24.32 -12.51
CA GLY A 8 -21.65 23.23 -12.27
C GLY A 8 -21.58 22.31 -13.49
N LEU A 9 -20.45 21.62 -13.65
CA LEU A 9 -20.36 20.25 -14.17
C LEU A 9 -18.92 19.74 -13.88
N PRO A 10 -18.73 18.42 -13.73
CA PRO A 10 -17.72 17.82 -12.89
C PRO A 10 -16.41 17.62 -13.64
N LEU A 11 -15.28 17.89 -12.99
CA LEU A 11 -13.99 17.43 -13.50
C LEU A 11 -13.53 16.25 -12.66
N ALA A 12 -13.95 15.09 -13.18
CA ALA A 12 -13.22 13.83 -13.24
C ALA A 12 -12.30 13.56 -12.05
N VAL A 13 -12.75 12.59 -11.23
CA VAL A 13 -11.88 11.69 -10.47
C VAL A 13 -10.77 11.24 -11.41
N PHE A 14 -9.61 11.87 -11.31
CA PHE A 14 -8.47 11.50 -12.14
C PHE A 14 -8.01 10.15 -11.61
N ALA A 15 -8.23 9.17 -12.47
CA ALA A 15 -7.89 7.79 -12.25
C ALA A 15 -6.45 7.66 -11.73
N MET A 16 -6.34 6.77 -10.75
CA MET A 16 -5.13 6.05 -10.39
C MET A 16 -4.15 5.92 -11.56
N SER A 17 -2.93 6.43 -11.40
CA SER A 17 -1.74 5.93 -12.09
C SER A 17 -0.50 6.33 -11.30
N PRO A 18 0.21 5.37 -10.67
CA PRO A 18 1.44 5.64 -9.95
C PRO A 18 2.57 5.82 -10.97
N ALA A 19 2.83 7.05 -11.39
CA ALA A 19 4.01 7.42 -12.16
C ALA A 19 5.08 7.98 -11.21
N LEU A 20 5.60 7.15 -10.31
CA LEU A 20 6.77 7.50 -9.49
C LEU A 20 8.00 6.80 -10.08
N ALA A 21 8.70 7.56 -10.92
CA ALA A 21 10.14 7.64 -11.02
C ALA A 21 10.94 6.33 -10.92
N ALA A 22 11.29 5.78 -12.09
CA ALA A 22 12.43 4.88 -12.24
C ALA A 22 13.73 5.68 -12.02
N VAL A 23 14.13 5.88 -10.77
CA VAL A 23 15.49 6.26 -10.39
C VAL A 23 16.30 4.98 -10.22
N GLY A 24 17.31 4.79 -11.06
CA GLY A 24 18.27 3.71 -10.96
C GLY A 24 19.03 3.79 -9.63
N ALA A 25 18.57 3.05 -8.64
CA ALA A 25 19.28 2.80 -7.40
C ALA A 25 20.35 1.74 -7.63
N PRO A 26 21.49 1.77 -6.89
CA PRO A 26 22.52 0.75 -7.01
C PRO A 26 21.90 -0.62 -6.79
N ALA A 27 22.36 -1.63 -7.55
CA ALA A 27 21.93 -3.01 -7.41
C ALA A 27 22.31 -3.56 -6.02
N ARG A 28 21.55 -3.14 -5.00
CA ARG A 28 21.49 -3.75 -3.68
C ARG A 28 21.04 -5.17 -3.96
N ALA A 29 21.81 -6.16 -3.50
CA ALA A 29 21.45 -7.57 -3.56
C ALA A 29 19.94 -7.68 -3.33
N SER A 30 19.19 -8.09 -4.36
CA SER A 30 17.74 -7.91 -4.42
C SER A 30 17.11 -8.56 -3.20
N VAL A 31 16.83 -7.76 -2.17
CA VAL A 31 16.14 -8.26 -0.99
C VAL A 31 14.70 -8.45 -1.44
N PRO A 32 14.17 -9.68 -1.33
CA PRO A 32 12.83 -9.93 -1.81
C PRO A 32 11.86 -9.00 -1.09
N THR A 33 11.14 -8.22 -1.89
CA THR A 33 10.17 -7.25 -1.39
C THR A 33 8.80 -7.91 -1.39
N TYR A 34 8.06 -7.79 -0.30
CA TYR A 34 6.74 -8.38 -0.13
C TYR A 34 5.69 -7.29 0.02
N THR A 35 4.58 -7.44 -0.67
CA THR A 35 3.40 -6.60 -0.51
C THR A 35 2.44 -7.30 0.44
N CYS A 36 2.18 -6.68 1.59
CA CYS A 36 1.36 -7.21 2.66
C CYS A 36 0.04 -6.44 2.79
N ASN A 37 -1.06 -7.16 2.85
CA ASN A 37 -2.40 -6.65 3.13
C ASN A 37 -2.96 -7.34 4.36
N ALA A 38 -3.81 -6.64 5.10
CA ALA A 38 -4.49 -7.21 6.26
C ALA A 38 -5.83 -6.51 6.52
N GLN A 39 -6.59 -7.08 7.44
CA GLN A 39 -7.82 -6.49 7.96
C GLN A 39 -7.72 -6.30 9.48
N THR A 40 -8.45 -5.33 10.01
CA THR A 40 -8.64 -5.15 11.44
C THR A 40 -9.58 -6.23 11.99
N TRP A 41 -9.71 -6.30 13.31
CA TRP A 41 -10.71 -7.14 13.98
C TRP A 41 -12.16 -6.77 13.62
N ALA A 42 -12.38 -5.53 13.20
CA ALA A 42 -13.67 -5.03 12.71
C ALA A 42 -13.92 -5.33 11.22
N GLY A 43 -12.96 -5.95 10.51
CA GLY A 43 -13.06 -6.28 9.08
C GLY A 43 -12.70 -5.13 8.14
N GLU A 44 -12.16 -4.02 8.66
CA GLU A 44 -11.69 -2.91 7.83
C GLU A 44 -10.35 -3.27 7.19
N ARG A 45 -10.15 -2.90 5.91
CA ARG A 45 -8.86 -3.10 5.25
C ARG A 45 -7.83 -2.11 5.78
N LEU A 46 -6.67 -2.64 6.14
CA LEU A 46 -5.53 -1.84 6.55
C LEU A 46 -4.73 -1.33 5.33
N PRO A 47 -3.94 -0.26 5.50
CA PRO A 47 -3.07 0.22 4.44
C PRO A 47 -2.09 -0.88 4.02
N THR A 48 -1.97 -1.06 2.71
CA THR A 48 -1.02 -2.00 2.11
C THR A 48 0.40 -1.59 2.48
N LEU A 49 1.18 -2.55 2.97
CA LEU A 49 2.58 -2.35 3.33
C LEU A 49 3.49 -3.03 2.31
N THR A 50 4.62 -2.41 2.02
CA THR A 50 5.69 -3.00 1.22
C THR A 50 6.88 -3.22 2.12
N ILE A 51 7.30 -4.47 2.28
CA ILE A 51 8.29 -4.90 3.28
C ILE A 51 9.40 -5.68 2.60
N GLU A 52 10.63 -5.24 2.77
CA GLU A 52 11.81 -6.01 2.37
C GLU A 52 12.08 -7.12 3.39
N ALA A 53 11.99 -8.38 2.97
CA ALA A 53 12.22 -9.53 3.85
C ALA A 53 13.20 -10.51 3.22
N LYS A 54 14.39 -10.63 3.83
CA LYS A 54 15.46 -11.55 3.37
C LYS A 54 15.11 -13.02 3.58
N HIS A 55 14.32 -13.32 4.61
CA HIS A 55 14.02 -14.68 5.06
C HIS A 55 12.62 -15.17 4.65
N GLY A 56 11.99 -14.49 3.69
CA GLY A 56 10.73 -14.93 3.07
C GLY A 56 9.45 -14.35 3.69
N LYS A 57 8.31 -14.94 3.31
CA LYS A 57 6.96 -14.45 3.64
C LYS A 57 6.70 -14.32 5.15
N SER A 58 7.13 -15.29 5.96
CA SER A 58 6.89 -15.28 7.42
C SER A 58 7.57 -14.10 8.11
N GLN A 59 8.77 -13.73 7.67
CA GLN A 59 9.44 -12.53 8.18
C GLN A 59 8.64 -11.27 7.78
N ALA A 60 8.20 -11.17 6.52
CA ALA A 60 7.39 -10.05 6.06
C ALA A 60 6.09 -9.90 6.86
N GLN A 61 5.41 -11.00 7.17
CA GLN A 61 4.18 -11.00 7.98
C GLN A 61 4.43 -10.49 9.41
N GLY A 62 5.50 -10.92 10.07
CA GLY A 62 5.83 -10.45 11.42
C GLY A 62 6.18 -8.96 11.47
N VAL A 63 6.92 -8.48 10.46
CA VAL A 63 7.21 -7.04 10.31
C VAL A 63 5.91 -6.27 10.01
N ALA A 64 5.03 -6.79 9.15
CA ALA A 64 3.75 -6.15 8.84
C ALA A 64 2.87 -6.02 10.09
N GLN A 65 2.75 -7.09 10.87
CA GLN A 65 1.99 -7.11 12.12
C GLN A 65 2.51 -6.05 13.11
N THR A 66 3.83 -5.95 13.24
CA THR A 66 4.48 -4.97 14.11
C THR A 66 4.25 -3.54 13.60
N THR A 67 4.32 -3.34 12.28
CA THR A 67 4.12 -2.03 11.63
C THR A 67 2.69 -1.52 11.82
N TRP A 68 1.69 -2.40 11.79
CA TRP A 68 0.31 -2.04 12.11
C TRP A 68 0.04 -1.93 13.63
N GLY A 69 1.04 -2.10 14.49
CA GLY A 69 0.87 -1.96 15.94
C GLY A 69 -0.11 -2.96 16.56
N GLY A 70 -0.24 -4.15 15.98
CA GLY A 70 -1.13 -5.20 16.50
C GLY A 70 -2.62 -5.02 16.21
N VAL A 71 -3.03 -3.98 15.47
CA VAL A 71 -4.45 -3.80 15.06
C VAL A 71 -4.86 -4.74 13.93
N ALA A 72 -3.88 -5.25 13.19
CA ALA A 72 -4.07 -6.23 12.14
C ALA A 72 -4.39 -7.61 12.72
N LYS A 73 -5.48 -8.22 12.27
CA LYS A 73 -5.82 -9.60 12.59
C LYS A 73 -4.82 -10.50 11.86
N PHE A 74 -3.94 -11.16 12.62
CA PHE A 74 -2.83 -11.95 12.06
C PHE A 74 -3.26 -12.98 11.00
N ALA A 75 -4.40 -13.66 11.24
CA ALA A 75 -4.98 -14.62 10.31
C ALA A 75 -5.37 -14.04 8.94
N THR A 76 -5.48 -12.71 8.82
CA THR A 76 -5.83 -12.00 7.58
C THR A 76 -4.61 -11.38 6.90
N ILE A 77 -3.42 -11.49 7.49
CA ILE A 77 -2.21 -10.92 6.91
C ILE A 77 -1.75 -11.81 5.75
N ASP A 78 -2.00 -11.32 4.54
CA ASP A 78 -1.47 -11.93 3.33
C ASP A 78 -0.33 -11.08 2.76
N CYS A 79 0.85 -11.69 2.69
CA CYS A 79 2.04 -11.11 2.08
C CYS A 79 2.39 -11.88 0.81
N THR A 80 2.54 -11.16 -0.31
CA THR A 80 2.92 -11.73 -1.60
C THR A 80 4.25 -11.15 -2.05
N LEU A 81 5.14 -12.00 -2.56
CA LEU A 81 6.41 -11.53 -3.13
C LEU A 81 6.10 -10.60 -4.31
N ASN A 82 6.60 -9.38 -4.24
CA ASN A 82 6.59 -8.43 -5.34
C ASN A 82 7.66 -8.88 -6.33
N LYS A 83 7.22 -9.54 -7.40
CA LYS A 83 8.07 -10.08 -8.48
C LYS A 83 8.28 -9.04 -9.57
#